data_AF-A0A0F9LXH1-F1
#
_entry.id   AF-A0A0F9LXH1-F1
#
_cell.length_a   1.000
_cell.length_b   1.000
_cell.length_c   1.000
_cell.angle_alpha   90.00
_cell.angle_beta   90.00
_cell.angle_gamma   90.00
#
_symmetry.space_group_name_H-M   'P 1'
#
loop_
_entity.id
_entity.type
_entity.pdbx_description
1 polymer ?
#
loop_
_entity_poly.entity_id
_entity_poly.type
_entity_poly.pdbx_seq_one_letter_code
_entity_poly.pdbx_strand_id
1 'polypeptide(L)'
;MSYEEKNAKIKRVSLAIEDHGILTAWLELDYNSGGQGFGGYALDEYDPNKKCRVGHAFGTEFILRVLTTLGVDSWEKLPGTSCRVRAEHSKVHSIGHYLKDVWFSPAEVARKFFPKD
;
A
#
# COMPACT_ATOMS: atom_id res chain seq x y z
N MET A 1 20.40 -3.75 -1.15
CA MET A 1 19.27 -4.47 -1.78
C MET A 1 19.07 -3.86 -3.16
N SER A 2 19.09 -4.64 -4.23
CA SER A 2 18.80 -4.15 -5.58
C SER A 2 17.31 -4.27 -5.83
N TYR A 3 16.62 -3.15 -5.96
CA TYR A 3 15.23 -3.13 -6.41
C TYR A 3 15.20 -3.02 -7.93
N GLU A 4 14.25 -3.69 -8.56
CA GLU A 4 13.90 -3.42 -9.96
C GLU A 4 12.86 -2.31 -10.01
N GLU A 5 13.09 -1.32 -10.86
CA GLU A 5 12.07 -0.33 -11.22
C GLU A 5 11.34 -0.78 -12.48
N LYS A 6 10.01 -0.88 -12.39
CA LYS A 6 9.16 -1.29 -13.52
C LYS A 6 7.80 -0.62 -13.48
N ASN A 7 7.13 -0.63 -14.63
CA ASN A 7 5.77 -0.12 -14.77
C ASN A 7 4.75 -1.22 -14.47
N ALA A 8 3.62 -0.82 -13.89
CA ALA A 8 2.50 -1.70 -13.65
C ALA A 8 1.17 -1.00 -13.89
N LYS A 9 0.14 -1.81 -14.14
CA LYS A 9 -1.26 -1.38 -14.11
C LYS A 9 -1.93 -1.98 -12.89
N ILE A 10 -2.69 -1.19 -12.15
CA ILE A 10 -3.47 -1.71 -11.01
C ILE A 10 -4.69 -2.44 -11.57
N LYS A 11 -4.78 -3.75 -11.36
CA LYS A 11 -5.90 -4.59 -11.83
C LYS A 11 -7.09 -4.52 -10.89
N ARG A 12 -6.82 -4.68 -9.59
CA ARG A 12 -7.83 -4.74 -8.53
C ARG A 12 -7.29 -4.07 -7.29
N VAL A 13 -8.22 -3.63 -6.46
CA VAL A 13 -7.92 -3.12 -5.13
C VAL A 13 -8.85 -3.74 -4.12
N SER A 14 -8.36 -3.95 -2.91
CA SER A 14 -9.18 -4.29 -1.75
C SER A 14 -8.84 -3.36 -0.59
N LEU A 15 -9.85 -3.00 0.17
CA LEU A 15 -9.77 -2.38 1.48
C LEU A 15 -10.80 -3.12 2.33
N ALA A 16 -10.34 -4.05 3.15
CA ALA A 16 -11.21 -5.03 3.78
C ALA A 16 -10.65 -5.48 5.13
N ILE A 17 -11.53 -6.03 5.96
CA ILE A 17 -11.12 -6.80 7.13
C ILE A 17 -10.88 -8.23 6.64
N GLU A 18 -9.63 -8.70 6.71
CA GLU A 18 -9.25 -10.06 6.33
C GLU A 18 -9.70 -11.10 7.37
N ASP A 19 -9.59 -12.39 7.05
CA ASP A 19 -10.02 -13.52 7.90
C ASP A 19 -9.40 -13.51 9.30
N HIS A 20 -8.26 -12.82 9.48
CA HIS A 20 -7.60 -12.62 10.77
C HIS A 20 -8.08 -11.39 11.55
N GLY A 21 -9.17 -10.74 11.11
CA GLY A 21 -9.76 -9.57 11.76
C GLY A 21 -8.97 -8.28 11.56
N ILE A 22 -8.12 -8.20 10.53
CA ILE A 22 -7.21 -7.08 10.27
C ILE A 22 -7.73 -6.23 9.13
N LEU A 23 -7.93 -4.93 9.35
CA LEU A 23 -8.13 -3.97 8.27
C LEU A 23 -6.84 -3.86 7.46
N THR A 24 -6.86 -4.37 6.23
CA THR A 24 -5.74 -4.30 5.28
C THR A 24 -6.19 -3.66 3.98
N ALA A 25 -5.20 -3.19 3.21
CA ALA A 25 -5.40 -2.81 1.82
C ALA A 25 -4.43 -3.57 0.92
N TRP A 26 -4.88 -3.90 -0.30
CA TRP A 26 -4.07 -4.47 -1.35
C TRP A 26 -4.34 -3.80 -2.70
N LEU A 27 -3.27 -3.58 -3.47
CA LEU A 27 -3.29 -3.25 -4.89
C LEU A 27 -2.69 -4.45 -5.64
N GLU A 28 -3.49 -5.08 -6.51
CA GLU A 28 -3.02 -6.14 -7.41
C GLU A 28 -2.37 -5.48 -8.64
N LEU A 29 -1.05 -5.62 -8.76
CA LEU A 29 -0.25 -4.99 -9.82
C LEU A 29 -0.03 -5.97 -10.96
N ASP A 30 -0.25 -5.51 -12.19
CA ASP A 30 0.01 -6.24 -13.42
C ASP A 30 1.23 -5.68 -14.14
N TYR A 31 2.24 -6.52 -14.32
CA TYR A 31 3.45 -6.21 -15.08
C TYR A 31 3.39 -6.70 -16.53
N ASN A 32 2.23 -7.20 -17.00
CA ASN A 32 2.02 -7.85 -18.30
C ASN A 32 2.73 -9.22 -18.45
N SER A 33 3.83 -9.46 -17.74
CA SER A 33 4.55 -10.74 -17.65
C SER A 33 4.27 -11.52 -16.36
N GLY A 34 3.47 -10.95 -15.45
CA GLY A 34 3.18 -11.48 -14.12
C GLY A 34 2.55 -10.40 -13.24
N GLY A 35 2.38 -10.69 -11.95
CA GLY A 35 1.82 -9.72 -11.02
C GLY A 35 2.30 -9.90 -9.59
N GLN A 36 2.12 -8.85 -8.78
CA GLN A 36 2.45 -8.83 -7.36
C GLN A 36 1.44 -7.98 -6.60
N GLY A 37 1.28 -8.26 -5.31
CA GLY A 37 0.49 -7.42 -4.40
C GLY A 37 1.35 -6.31 -3.78
N PHE A 38 0.81 -5.09 -3.75
CA PHE A 38 1.31 -4.01 -2.89
C PHE A 38 0.31 -3.72 -1.79
N GLY A 39 0.70 -3.90 -0.53
CA GLY A 39 -0.23 -3.84 0.58
C GLY A 39 0.14 -4.76 1.73
N GLY A 40 -0.87 -5.28 2.42
CA GLY A 40 -0.71 -6.26 3.50
C GLY A 40 -0.22 -5.69 4.82
N TYR A 41 -0.34 -4.37 5.02
CA TYR A 41 -0.08 -3.74 6.30
C TYR A 41 -1.36 -3.70 7.13
N ALA A 42 -1.23 -3.87 8.44
CA ALA A 42 -2.31 -3.56 9.36
C ALA A 42 -2.55 -2.04 9.36
N LEU A 43 -3.74 -1.62 8.93
CA LEU A 43 -4.19 -0.22 8.91
C LEU A 43 -4.91 0.16 10.22
N ASP A 44 -5.11 -0.83 11.07
CA ASP A 44 -5.65 -0.78 12.41
C ASP A 44 -4.62 -1.34 13.41
N GLU A 45 -4.95 -1.24 14.70
CA GLU A 45 -4.14 -1.81 15.78
C GLU A 45 -5.02 -2.58 16.77
N TYR A 46 -4.43 -3.45 17.59
CA TYR A 46 -5.15 -4.13 18.66
C TYR A 46 -5.03 -3.32 19.96
N ASP A 47 -6.17 -2.93 20.53
CA ASP A 47 -6.23 -2.26 21.83
C ASP A 47 -6.41 -3.33 22.93
N PRO A 48 -5.39 -3.62 23.75
CA PRO A 48 -5.47 -4.67 24.77
C PRO A 48 -6.45 -4.34 25.91
N ASN A 49 -6.73 -3.06 26.17
CA ASN A 49 -7.68 -2.66 27.20
C ASN A 49 -9.11 -2.90 26.75
N LYS A 50 -9.41 -2.61 25.48
CA LYS A 50 -10.74 -2.85 24.87
C LYS A 50 -10.92 -4.27 24.33
N LYS A 51 -9.83 -5.03 24.21
CA LYS A 51 -9.78 -6.38 23.64
C LYS A 51 -10.36 -6.45 22.23
N CYS A 52 -10.20 -5.39 21.44
CA CYS A 52 -10.69 -5.30 20.07
C CYS A 52 -9.71 -4.49 19.21
N ARG A 53 -9.92 -4.51 17.89
CA ARG A 53 -9.14 -3.67 16.99
C ARG A 53 -9.73 -2.27 16.89
N VAL A 54 -8.87 -1.28 16.82
CA VAL A 54 -9.21 0.14 16.70
C VAL A 54 -8.45 0.75 15.52
N GLY A 55 -9.01 1.80 14.92
CA GLY A 55 -8.32 2.50 13.84
C GLY A 55 -7.01 3.12 14.34
N HIS A 56 -5.98 3.12 13.48
CA HIS A 56 -4.67 3.68 13.80
C HIS A 56 -4.26 4.71 12.75
N ALA A 57 -3.53 5.75 13.15
CA ALA A 57 -3.22 6.89 12.28
C ALA A 57 -2.40 6.50 11.03
N PHE A 58 -1.55 5.47 11.13
CA PHE A 58 -0.84 4.91 9.98
C PHE A 58 -1.80 4.40 8.89
N GLY A 59 -2.97 3.87 9.26
CA GLY A 59 -3.95 3.39 8.30
C GLY A 59 -4.46 4.51 7.41
N THR A 60 -4.87 5.63 7.99
CA THR A 60 -5.29 6.82 7.24
C THR A 60 -4.16 7.38 6.38
N GLU A 61 -2.95 7.47 6.93
CA GLU A 61 -1.78 7.94 6.17
C GLU A 61 -1.47 7.01 4.99
N PHE A 62 -1.56 5.69 5.15
CA PHE A 62 -1.36 4.74 4.06
C PHE A 62 -2.31 5.02 2.90
N ILE A 63 -3.63 5.12 3.18
CA ILE A 63 -4.65 5.37 2.16
C ILE A 63 -4.39 6.73 1.50
N LEU A 64 -4.16 7.78 2.28
CA LEU A 64 -3.86 9.12 1.77
C LEU A 64 -2.65 9.13 0.84
N ARG A 65 -1.57 8.44 1.21
CA ARG A 65 -0.35 8.36 0.41
C ARG A 65 -0.54 7.57 -0.88
N VAL A 66 -1.34 6.50 -0.88
CA VAL A 66 -1.70 5.80 -2.13
C VAL A 66 -2.43 6.74 -3.09
N LEU A 67 -3.49 7.40 -2.61
CA LEU A 67 -4.33 8.29 -3.43
C LEU A 67 -3.52 9.46 -3.99
N THR A 68 -2.81 10.19 -3.12
CA THR A 68 -2.03 11.37 -3.50
C THR A 68 -0.84 11.04 -4.39
N THR A 69 -0.14 9.93 -4.15
CA THR A 69 0.99 9.49 -4.99
C THR A 69 0.53 9.10 -6.38
N LEU A 70 -0.61 8.41 -6.50
CA LEU A 70 -1.14 7.98 -7.79
C LEU A 70 -1.99 9.04 -8.48
N GLY A 71 -2.25 10.17 -7.82
CA GLY A 71 -2.99 11.30 -8.38
C GLY A 71 -4.47 11.02 -8.59
N VAL A 72 -5.06 10.16 -7.75
CA VAL A 72 -6.50 9.87 -7.73
C VAL A 72 -7.13 10.41 -6.45
N ASP A 73 -8.42 10.72 -6.51
CA ASP A 73 -9.22 11.30 -5.42
C ASP A 73 -10.14 10.28 -4.73
N SER A 74 -10.22 9.04 -5.23
CA SER A 74 -10.99 7.96 -4.60
C SER A 74 -10.35 6.59 -4.82
N TRP A 75 -10.61 5.66 -3.89
CA TRP A 75 -10.03 4.31 -3.91
C TRP A 75 -10.53 3.50 -5.12
N GLU A 76 -11.78 3.72 -5.51
CA GLU A 76 -12.47 3.05 -6.62
C GLU A 76 -11.91 3.46 -7.99
N LYS A 77 -11.15 4.55 -8.07
CA LYS A 77 -10.45 5.00 -9.29
C LYS A 77 -9.05 4.38 -9.45
N LEU A 78 -8.56 3.62 -8.46
CA LEU A 78 -7.27 2.95 -8.56
C LEU A 78 -7.22 1.88 -9.66
N PRO A 79 -8.22 1.00 -9.83
CA PRO A 79 -8.24 0.04 -10.93
C PRO A 79 -8.11 0.73 -12.28
N GLY A 80 -7.20 0.22 -13.11
CA GLY A 80 -6.89 0.79 -14.42
C GLY A 80 -5.78 1.84 -14.43
N THR A 81 -5.40 2.39 -13.27
CA THR A 81 -4.35 3.41 -13.17
C THR A 81 -2.95 2.81 -13.35
N SER A 82 -2.10 3.50 -14.12
CA SER A 82 -0.69 3.15 -14.30
C SER A 82 0.16 3.69 -13.16
N CYS A 83 1.14 2.91 -12.72
CA CYS A 83 2.09 3.31 -11.70
C CYS A 83 3.49 2.80 -12.01
N ARG A 84 4.49 3.41 -11.36
CA ARG A 84 5.85 2.88 -11.26
C ARG A 84 5.98 2.08 -9.97
N VAL A 85 6.85 1.09 -9.98
CA VAL A 85 6.99 0.13 -8.89
C VAL A 85 8.46 -0.13 -8.61
N ARG A 86 8.85 -0.12 -7.33
CA ARG A 86 10.15 -0.61 -6.84
C ARG A 86 9.90 -1.95 -6.15
N ALA A 87 10.36 -3.03 -6.76
CA ALA A 87 10.07 -4.38 -6.27
C ALA A 87 11.27 -5.32 -6.38
N GLU A 88 11.27 -6.33 -5.52
CA GLU A 88 12.03 -7.56 -5.66
C GLU A 88 11.07 -8.73 -5.89
N HIS A 89 11.58 -9.94 -6.10
CA HIS A 89 10.74 -11.11 -6.44
C HIS A 89 9.60 -11.37 -5.43
N SER A 90 9.85 -11.16 -4.15
CA SER A 90 8.92 -11.46 -3.06
C SER A 90 8.12 -10.25 -2.56
N LYS A 91 8.49 -9.02 -2.94
CA LYS A 91 7.94 -7.82 -2.29
C LYS A 91 7.95 -6.59 -3.18
N VAL A 92 6.84 -5.87 -3.13
CA VAL A 92 6.76 -4.49 -3.63
C VAL A 92 7.06 -3.54 -2.48
N HIS A 93 8.12 -2.75 -2.62
CA HIS A 93 8.56 -1.81 -1.59
C HIS A 93 7.89 -0.45 -1.72
N SER A 94 7.66 -0.01 -2.96
CA SER A 94 7.09 1.31 -3.21
C SER A 94 6.31 1.35 -4.52
N ILE A 95 5.30 2.20 -4.53
CA ILE A 95 4.60 2.63 -5.74
C ILE A 95 4.90 4.12 -5.99
N GLY A 96 4.90 4.52 -7.26
CA GLY A 96 5.16 5.89 -7.67
C GLY A 96 4.22 6.33 -8.78
N HIS A 97 4.03 7.64 -8.91
CA HIS A 97 3.27 8.22 -10.01
C HIS A 97 3.93 7.85 -11.35
N TYR A 98 3.12 7.61 -12.39
CA TYR A 98 3.64 7.22 -13.70
C TYR A 98 4.52 8.29 -14.36
N LEU A 99 4.11 9.56 -14.26
CA LEU A 99 4.81 10.71 -14.88
C LEU A 99 5.64 11.58 -13.92
N LYS A 100 5.34 11.56 -12.62
CA LYS A 100 5.89 12.52 -11.65
C LYS A 100 6.88 11.78 -10.76
N ASP A 101 7.95 12.45 -10.35
CA ASP A 101 8.92 11.85 -9.43
C ASP A 101 8.48 11.92 -7.97
N VAL A 102 7.37 11.23 -7.69
CA VAL A 102 6.81 11.06 -6.35
C VAL A 102 6.61 9.58 -6.07
N TRP A 103 6.99 9.17 -4.86
CA TRP A 103 7.01 7.78 -4.43
C TRP A 103 6.39 7.62 -3.05
N PHE A 104 5.78 6.47 -2.82
CA PHE A 104 5.25 6.04 -1.54
C PHE A 104 5.82 4.68 -1.16
N SER A 105 6.51 4.66 -0.01
CA SER A 105 6.99 3.47 0.68
C SER A 105 6.26 3.33 2.02
N PRO A 106 5.39 2.32 2.20
CA PRO A 106 4.69 2.13 3.47
C PRO A 106 5.66 1.88 4.63
N ALA A 107 6.77 1.20 4.38
CA ALA A 107 7.77 0.90 5.40
C ALA A 107 8.52 2.16 5.89
N GLU A 108 8.69 3.18 5.05
CA GLU A 108 9.28 4.46 5.47
C GLU A 108 8.28 5.27 6.29
N VAL A 109 7.02 5.30 5.85
CA VAL A 109 5.94 5.98 6.57
C VAL A 109 5.68 5.33 7.93
N ALA A 110 5.69 3.99 7.99
CA ALA A 110 5.48 3.23 9.22
C ALA A 110 6.46 3.61 10.34
N ARG A 111 7.71 3.98 10.02
CA ARG A 111 8.70 4.39 11.04
C ARG A 111 8.27 5.62 11.84
N LYS A 112 7.39 6.46 11.29
CA LYS A 112 6.85 7.63 11.99
C LYS A 112 5.82 7.26 13.06
N PHE A 113 5.14 6.13 12.88
CA PHE A 113 4.07 5.67 13.78
C PHE A 113 4.50 4.51 14.68
N PHE A 114 5.50 3.75 14.24
CA PHE A 114 6.10 2.63 14.97
C PHE A 114 7.61 2.86 15.06
N PRO A 115 8.06 3.86 15.84
CA PRO A 115 9.48 4.07 16.06
C PRO A 115 10.08 2.80 16.69
N LYS A 116 11.27 2.41 16.24
CA LYS A 116 12.05 1.38 16.93
C LYS A 116 12.78 2.08 18.07
N ASP A 117 12.64 1.55 19.27
CA ASP A 117 13.49 1.90 20.41
C ASP A 117 14.97 1.61 20.13
#